data_AF-A0A132BCL2-F1
#
_entry.id   AF-A0A132BCL2-F1
#
_cell.length_a   1.000
_cell.length_b   1.000
_cell.length_c   1.000
_cell.angle_alpha   90.00
_cell.angle_beta   90.00
_cell.angle_gamma   90.00
#
_symmetry.space_group_name_H-M   'P 1'
#
loop_
_entity.id
_entity.type
_entity.pdbx_description
1 polymer ?
#
loop_
_entity_poly.entity_id
_entity_poly.type
_entity_poly.pdbx_seq_one_letter_code
_entity_poly.pdbx_strand_id
1 'polypeptide(L)'
;MDLFEELERMAQNATAFTDAEPDGEDVERWVHLFKYDYLEAYALFKAQRSDVTREPISDEHWALVKDDREAAGFDREAYEHSLTLKDVLKSHSTVIHDKDGRRWTLFRLGGLLESREKVKEIAELDELPKVTQGEGQFDTLDFVWVDDEARGKIETWMQLQQVVEKGKVEKDS
;
A
#
# COMPACT_ATOMS: atom_id res chain seq x y z
N MET A 1 -17.44 18.23 -6.60
CA MET A 1 -17.48 16.92 -7.26
C MET A 1 -18.79 16.84 -7.99
N ASP A 2 -18.74 16.85 -9.32
CA ASP A 2 -19.92 16.70 -10.18
C ASP A 2 -20.29 15.22 -10.26
N LEU A 3 -21.58 14.92 -10.08
CA LEU A 3 -22.10 13.56 -10.13
C LEU A 3 -21.94 12.96 -11.54
N PHE A 4 -22.00 13.79 -12.58
CA PHE A 4 -21.80 13.32 -13.96
C PHE A 4 -20.34 12.95 -14.23
N GLU A 5 -19.39 13.74 -13.72
CA GLU A 5 -17.95 13.41 -13.80
C GLU A 5 -17.65 12.11 -13.06
N GLU A 6 -18.24 11.90 -11.89
CA GLU A 6 -18.07 10.65 -11.13
C GLU A 6 -18.64 9.44 -11.87
N LEU A 7 -19.85 9.56 -12.45
CA LEU A 7 -20.46 8.50 -13.24
C LEU A 7 -19.65 8.18 -14.50
N GLU A 8 -19.12 9.18 -15.17
CA GLU A 8 -18.27 8.99 -16.35
C GLU A 8 -16.98 8.26 -15.98
N ARG A 9 -16.33 8.65 -14.87
CA ARG A 9 -15.14 7.93 -14.36
C ARG A 9 -15.46 6.48 -14.04
N MET A 10 -16.55 6.20 -13.33
CA MET A 10 -16.94 4.83 -13.01
C MET A 10 -17.25 4.02 -14.28
N ALA A 11 -17.88 4.64 -15.29
CA ALA A 11 -18.16 3.99 -16.56
C ALA A 11 -16.86 3.65 -17.32
N GLN A 12 -15.87 4.55 -17.33
CA GLN A 12 -14.56 4.31 -17.92
C GLN A 12 -13.80 3.18 -17.19
N ASN A 13 -13.84 3.17 -15.86
CA ASN A 13 -13.25 2.07 -15.09
C ASN A 13 -13.93 0.73 -15.38
N ALA A 14 -15.26 0.73 -15.53
CA ALA A 14 -16.03 -0.47 -15.85
C ALA A 14 -15.77 -1.01 -17.26
N THR A 15 -15.41 -0.16 -18.23
CA THR A 15 -15.01 -0.62 -19.57
C THR A 15 -13.55 -1.06 -19.63
N ALA A 16 -12.69 -0.49 -18.79
CA ALA A 16 -11.32 -0.93 -18.59
C ALA A 16 -11.22 -2.20 -17.74
N PHE A 17 -12.26 -2.53 -16.97
CA PHE A 17 -12.35 -3.80 -16.24
C PHE A 17 -12.27 -4.95 -17.23
N THR A 18 -11.26 -5.79 -17.04
CA THR A 18 -11.17 -7.08 -17.71
C THR A 18 -11.49 -8.14 -16.67
N ASP A 19 -12.46 -9.02 -16.97
CA ASP A 19 -12.68 -10.24 -16.19
C ASP A 19 -11.58 -11.29 -16.47
N ALA A 20 -10.49 -10.85 -17.10
CA ALA A 20 -9.32 -11.65 -17.34
C ALA A 20 -8.59 -11.85 -16.01
N GLU A 21 -8.24 -13.10 -15.76
CA GLU A 21 -7.39 -13.46 -14.64
C GLU A 21 -6.06 -12.69 -14.71
N PRO A 22 -5.56 -12.16 -13.57
CA PRO A 22 -4.26 -11.49 -13.51
C PRO A 22 -3.17 -12.35 -14.16
N ASP A 23 -2.36 -11.74 -15.01
CA ASP A 23 -1.21 -12.43 -15.58
C ASP A 23 -0.19 -12.75 -14.48
N GLY A 24 0.47 -13.91 -14.57
CA GLY A 24 1.46 -14.33 -13.59
C GLY A 24 2.62 -13.33 -13.47
N GLU A 25 3.03 -12.72 -14.58
CA GLU A 25 4.10 -11.71 -14.60
C GLU A 25 3.70 -10.43 -13.83
N ASP A 26 2.44 -10.00 -13.92
CA ASP A 26 1.95 -8.82 -13.19
C ASP A 26 1.88 -9.10 -11.68
N VAL A 27 1.43 -10.30 -11.30
CA VAL A 27 1.39 -10.73 -9.90
C VAL A 27 2.81 -10.85 -9.31
N GLU A 28 3.75 -11.44 -10.05
CA GLU A 28 5.16 -11.53 -9.64
C GLU A 28 5.79 -10.14 -9.48
N ARG A 29 5.46 -9.18 -10.36
CA ARG A 29 5.89 -7.79 -10.21
C ARG A 29 5.44 -7.22 -8.87
N TRP A 30 4.19 -7.43 -8.48
CA TRP A 30 3.64 -6.96 -7.20
C TRP A 30 4.28 -7.65 -5.99
N VAL A 31 4.52 -8.96 -6.08
CA VAL A 31 5.29 -9.71 -5.07
C VAL A 31 6.66 -9.05 -4.86
N HIS A 32 7.37 -8.70 -5.93
CA HIS A 32 8.71 -8.13 -5.83
C HIS A 32 8.73 -6.67 -5.36
N LEU A 33 7.84 -5.83 -5.88
CA LEU A 33 7.75 -4.40 -5.56
C LEU A 33 7.26 -4.15 -4.14
N PHE A 34 6.24 -4.90 -3.72
CA PHE A 34 5.57 -4.68 -2.45
C PHE A 34 5.86 -5.75 -1.40
N LYS A 35 6.71 -6.73 -1.69
CA LYS A 35 7.05 -7.82 -0.74
C LYS A 35 5.81 -8.55 -0.22
N TYR A 36 4.79 -8.65 -1.05
CA TYR A 36 3.62 -9.45 -0.77
C TYR A 36 3.92 -10.93 -0.96
N ASP A 37 3.15 -11.78 -0.31
CA ASP A 37 3.05 -13.16 -0.76
C ASP A 37 2.25 -13.21 -2.09
N TYR A 38 2.41 -14.30 -2.86
CA TYR A 38 1.80 -14.40 -4.18
C TYR A 38 0.26 -14.25 -4.15
N LEU A 39 -0.39 -14.81 -3.14
CA LEU A 39 -1.86 -14.79 -3.06
C LEU A 39 -2.39 -13.45 -2.59
N GLU A 40 -1.68 -12.78 -1.68
CA GLU A 40 -1.92 -11.40 -1.31
C GLU A 40 -1.78 -10.49 -2.53
N ALA A 41 -0.67 -10.61 -3.29
CA ALA A 41 -0.46 -9.85 -4.51
C ALA A 41 -1.61 -10.09 -5.50
N TYR A 42 -1.95 -11.34 -5.76
CA TYR A 42 -3.05 -11.72 -6.64
C TYR A 42 -4.40 -11.15 -6.17
N ALA A 43 -4.70 -11.25 -4.87
CA ALA A 43 -5.97 -10.77 -4.30
C ALA A 43 -6.07 -9.24 -4.36
N LEU A 44 -5.01 -8.52 -4.01
CA LEU A 44 -4.96 -7.06 -4.07
C LEU A 44 -5.04 -6.55 -5.52
N PHE A 45 -4.35 -7.23 -6.43
CA PHE A 45 -4.40 -6.92 -7.85
C PHE A 45 -5.81 -7.09 -8.42
N LYS A 46 -6.45 -8.22 -8.12
CA LYS A 46 -7.84 -8.48 -8.51
C LYS A 46 -8.79 -7.46 -7.90
N ALA A 47 -8.63 -7.12 -6.62
CA ALA A 47 -9.43 -6.11 -5.95
C ALA A 47 -9.28 -4.73 -6.60
N GLN A 48 -8.06 -4.31 -6.96
CA GLN A 48 -7.81 -3.04 -7.64
C GLN A 48 -8.50 -2.99 -9.00
N ARG A 49 -8.39 -4.05 -9.80
CA ARG A 49 -9.07 -4.09 -11.12
C ARG A 49 -10.59 -4.11 -10.98
N SER A 50 -11.15 -4.79 -9.97
CA SER A 50 -12.59 -4.84 -9.71
C SER A 50 -13.18 -3.57 -9.10
N ASP A 51 -12.36 -2.64 -8.59
CA ASP A 51 -12.84 -1.38 -8.02
C ASP A 51 -13.16 -0.34 -9.10
N VAL A 52 -14.42 -0.28 -9.51
CA VAL A 52 -14.90 0.73 -10.46
C VAL A 52 -14.94 2.15 -9.89
N THR A 53 -14.88 2.29 -8.57
CA THR A 53 -14.96 3.60 -7.90
C THR A 53 -13.60 4.28 -7.79
N ARG A 54 -12.51 3.53 -8.04
CA ARG A 54 -11.13 3.99 -7.95
C ARG A 54 -10.89 5.27 -8.77
N GLU A 55 -9.97 6.09 -8.28
CA GLU A 55 -9.48 7.26 -9.00
C GLU A 55 -8.16 6.88 -9.69
N PRO A 56 -8.19 6.57 -11.00
CA PRO A 56 -6.96 6.27 -11.74
C PRO A 56 -6.08 7.52 -11.83
N ILE A 57 -4.77 7.34 -11.97
CA ILE A 57 -3.91 8.49 -12.25
C ILE A 57 -4.20 9.00 -13.66
N SER A 58 -4.07 10.30 -13.89
CA SER A 58 -4.22 10.87 -15.23
C SER A 58 -3.05 10.46 -16.14
N ASP A 59 -3.25 10.51 -17.46
CA ASP A 59 -2.18 10.27 -18.42
C ASP A 59 -1.04 11.29 -18.28
N GLU A 60 -1.37 12.54 -17.93
CA GLU A 60 -0.40 13.59 -17.64
C GLU A 60 0.43 13.25 -16.40
N HIS A 61 -0.21 12.79 -15.32
CA HIS A 61 0.51 12.33 -14.13
C HIS A 61 1.43 11.17 -14.47
N TRP A 62 0.93 10.17 -15.19
CA TRP A 62 1.76 9.03 -15.59
C TRP A 62 2.95 9.48 -16.45
N ALA A 63 2.75 10.34 -17.45
CA ALA A 63 3.81 10.83 -18.31
C ALA A 63 4.95 11.52 -17.54
N LEU A 64 4.63 12.23 -16.44
CA LEU A 64 5.62 12.91 -15.62
C LEU A 64 6.49 11.95 -14.80
N VAL A 65 5.93 10.85 -14.32
CA VAL A 65 6.64 9.91 -13.43
C VAL A 65 7.13 8.66 -14.15
N LYS A 66 6.70 8.42 -15.39
CA LYS A 66 6.89 7.18 -16.12
C LYS A 66 8.34 6.71 -16.12
N ASP A 67 9.27 7.55 -16.56
CA ASP A 67 10.67 7.15 -16.75
C ASP A 67 11.33 6.73 -15.42
N ASP A 68 11.08 7.49 -14.35
CA ASP A 68 11.60 7.20 -13.01
C ASP A 68 10.96 5.93 -12.42
N ARG A 69 9.66 5.73 -12.65
CA ARG A 69 8.90 4.61 -12.08
C ARG A 69 9.16 3.31 -12.83
N GLU A 70 9.23 3.35 -14.15
CA GLU A 70 9.62 2.20 -14.97
C GLU A 70 11.07 1.77 -14.65
N ALA A 71 11.99 2.72 -14.42
CA ALA A 71 13.33 2.42 -13.96
C ALA A 71 13.37 1.73 -12.58
N ALA A 72 12.39 2.02 -11.72
CA ALA A 72 12.18 1.35 -10.43
C ALA A 72 11.37 0.02 -10.55
N GLY A 73 11.02 -0.39 -11.77
CA GLY A 73 10.28 -1.63 -12.04
C GLY A 73 8.76 -1.52 -11.90
N PHE A 74 8.23 -0.32 -11.70
CA PHE A 74 6.79 -0.06 -11.68
C PHE A 74 6.24 0.08 -13.10
N ASP A 75 5.08 -0.50 -13.31
CA ASP A 75 4.16 -0.08 -14.36
C ASP A 75 3.11 0.88 -13.80
N ARG A 76 2.18 1.31 -14.66
CA ARG A 76 1.12 2.23 -14.26
C ARG A 76 0.26 1.66 -13.12
N GLU A 77 -0.16 0.39 -13.22
CA GLU A 77 -1.06 -0.21 -12.23
C GLU A 77 -0.38 -0.44 -10.88
N ALA A 78 0.88 -0.89 -10.86
CA ALA A 78 1.65 -0.99 -9.62
C ALA A 78 1.89 0.40 -9.02
N TYR A 79 2.15 1.42 -9.85
CA TYR A 79 2.31 2.77 -9.33
C TYR A 79 1.00 3.31 -8.72
N GLU A 80 -0.14 3.08 -9.37
CA GLU A 80 -1.45 3.39 -8.80
C GLU A 80 -1.68 2.67 -7.46
N HIS A 81 -1.34 1.38 -7.37
CA HIS A 81 -1.41 0.61 -6.12
C HIS A 81 -0.51 1.20 -5.04
N SER A 82 0.68 1.68 -5.43
CA SER A 82 1.62 2.29 -4.49
C SER A 82 1.01 3.48 -3.75
N LEU A 83 0.12 4.23 -4.42
CA LEU A 83 -0.58 5.38 -3.84
C LEU A 83 -1.64 4.97 -2.81
N THR A 84 -2.17 3.75 -2.90
CA THR A 84 -3.21 3.20 -1.99
C THR A 84 -2.62 2.39 -0.83
N LEU A 85 -1.29 2.19 -0.77
CA LEU A 85 -0.62 1.38 0.25
C LEU A 85 -0.93 1.78 1.69
N LYS A 86 -1.30 3.04 1.93
CA LYS A 86 -1.75 3.50 3.25
C LYS A 86 -3.04 2.80 3.69
N ASP A 87 -3.99 2.63 2.78
CA ASP A 87 -5.26 1.98 3.08
C ASP A 87 -5.08 0.46 3.19
N VAL A 88 -4.19 -0.11 2.38
CA VAL A 88 -3.74 -1.50 2.53
C VAL A 88 -3.13 -1.73 3.91
N LEU A 89 -2.18 -0.88 4.36
CA LEU A 89 -1.57 -1.06 5.67
C LEU A 89 -2.57 -0.91 6.82
N LYS A 90 -3.51 0.05 6.70
CA LYS A 90 -4.60 0.16 7.68
C LYS A 90 -5.43 -1.12 7.74
N SER A 91 -5.74 -1.72 6.60
CA SER A 91 -6.44 -3.01 6.55
C SER A 91 -5.62 -4.16 7.14
N HIS A 92 -4.29 -4.09 7.06
CA HIS A 92 -3.34 -5.03 7.65
C HIS A 92 -2.90 -4.65 9.07
N SER A 93 -3.64 -3.75 9.72
CA SER A 93 -3.40 -3.36 11.10
C SER A 93 -4.56 -3.77 12.00
N THR A 94 -4.24 -4.17 13.23
CA THR A 94 -5.24 -4.46 14.24
C THR A 94 -4.86 -3.89 15.58
N VAL A 95 -5.85 -3.50 16.37
CA VAL A 95 -5.66 -2.96 17.72
C VAL A 95 -5.92 -4.06 18.72
N ILE A 96 -4.94 -4.29 19.59
CA ILE A 96 -4.98 -5.29 20.66
C ILE A 96 -4.79 -4.59 21.99
N HIS A 97 -5.50 -5.06 23.01
CA HIS A 97 -5.32 -4.60 24.38
C HIS A 97 -4.57 -5.67 25.16
N ASP A 98 -3.53 -5.28 25.90
CA ASP A 98 -2.86 -6.21 26.80
C ASP A 98 -3.65 -6.43 28.10
N LYS A 99 -3.14 -7.34 28.95
CA LYS A 99 -3.76 -7.68 30.24
C LYS A 99 -3.81 -6.51 31.22
N ASP A 100 -2.96 -5.52 31.01
CA ASP A 100 -2.86 -4.29 31.81
C ASP A 100 -3.70 -3.15 31.22
N GLY A 101 -4.47 -3.42 30.16
CA GLY A 101 -5.33 -2.47 29.48
C GLY A 101 -4.60 -1.52 28.52
N ARG A 102 -3.29 -1.70 28.29
CA ARG A 102 -2.55 -0.88 27.34
C ARG A 102 -2.92 -1.26 25.92
N ARG A 103 -3.05 -0.24 25.08
CA ARG A 103 -3.40 -0.36 23.68
C ARG A 103 -2.14 -0.55 22.86
N TRP A 104 -2.11 -1.62 22.08
CA TRP A 104 -1.07 -1.95 21.12
C TRP A 104 -1.69 -2.00 19.72
N THR A 105 -0.94 -1.55 18.73
CA THR A 105 -1.29 -1.74 17.32
C THR A 105 -0.33 -2.76 16.73
N LEU A 106 -0.86 -3.79 16.10
CA LEU A 106 -0.08 -4.75 15.33
C LEU A 106 -0.14 -4.35 13.87
N PHE A 107 1.02 -4.16 13.27
CA PHE A 107 1.16 -4.00 11.83
C PHE A 107 1.77 -5.25 11.23
N ARG A 108 1.21 -5.76 10.13
CA ARG A 108 1.87 -6.78 9.31
C ARG A 108 3.15 -6.19 8.70
N LEU A 109 4.27 -6.91 8.83
CA LEU A 109 5.49 -6.61 8.09
C LEU A 109 5.32 -7.08 6.64
N GLY A 110 5.65 -6.20 5.71
CA GLY A 110 5.36 -6.32 4.28
C GLY A 110 5.02 -4.96 3.67
N GLY A 111 5.19 -4.80 2.36
CA GLY A 111 4.95 -3.53 1.68
C GLY A 111 5.82 -2.41 2.23
N LEU A 112 5.16 -1.36 2.73
CA LEU A 112 5.81 -0.16 3.25
C LEU A 112 6.61 -0.41 4.53
N LEU A 113 6.20 -1.39 5.35
CA LEU A 113 6.87 -1.79 6.58
C LEU A 113 7.61 -3.11 6.35
N GLU A 114 8.60 -3.09 5.45
CA GLU A 114 9.31 -4.30 4.98
C GLU A 114 10.09 -5.02 6.10
N SER A 115 10.45 -4.32 7.17
CA SER A 115 11.23 -4.90 8.26
C SER A 115 11.02 -4.16 9.59
N ARG A 116 11.32 -4.84 10.69
CA ARG A 116 11.32 -4.23 12.03
C ARG A 116 12.35 -3.12 12.19
N GLU A 117 13.43 -3.16 11.41
CA GLU A 117 14.46 -2.11 11.37
C GLU A 117 13.90 -0.85 10.75
N LYS A 118 13.12 -0.97 9.66
CA LYS A 118 12.42 0.15 9.04
C LYS A 118 11.34 0.72 9.96
N VAL A 119 10.62 -0.13 10.67
CA VAL A 119 9.65 0.31 11.68
C VAL A 119 10.36 1.08 12.80
N LYS A 120 11.52 0.62 13.25
CA LYS A 120 12.34 1.32 14.25
C LYS A 120 12.75 2.70 13.75
N GLU A 121 13.24 2.80 12.52
CA GLU A 121 13.64 4.06 11.91
C GLU A 121 12.47 5.04 11.79
N ILE A 122 11.33 4.59 11.25
CA ILE A 122 10.14 5.41 11.04
C ILE A 122 9.52 5.88 12.35
N ALA A 123 9.41 4.97 13.33
CA ALA A 123 8.81 5.28 14.62
C ALA A 123 9.82 5.89 15.62
N GLU A 124 11.08 6.06 15.22
CA GLU A 124 12.19 6.54 16.05
C GLU A 124 12.25 5.81 17.40
N LEU A 125 12.10 4.48 17.37
CA LEU A 125 12.12 3.66 18.57
C LEU A 125 13.56 3.50 19.06
N ASP A 126 13.78 3.59 20.37
CA ASP A 126 15.10 3.34 20.96
C ASP A 126 15.53 1.87 20.79
N GLU A 127 14.58 0.95 20.93
CA GLU A 127 14.77 -0.50 20.82
C GLU A 127 14.09 -1.08 19.57
N LEU A 128 14.53 -2.27 19.16
CA LEU A 128 13.86 -2.98 18.06
C LEU A 128 12.47 -3.42 18.53
N PRO A 129 11.41 -3.09 17.77
CA PRO A 129 10.06 -3.43 18.17
C PRO A 129 9.86 -4.95 18.18
N LYS A 130 8.99 -5.41 19.08
CA LYS A 130 8.69 -6.83 19.22
C LYS A 130 8.00 -7.33 17.96
N VAL A 131 8.50 -8.46 17.43
CA VAL A 131 7.89 -9.17 16.30
C VAL A 131 7.22 -10.44 16.80
N THR A 132 6.02 -10.70 16.32
CA THR A 132 5.28 -11.95 16.54
C THR A 132 4.92 -12.54 15.19
N GLN A 133 5.07 -13.84 15.08
CA GLN A 133 4.69 -14.58 13.89
C GLN A 133 3.22 -14.98 13.99
N GLY A 134 2.47 -14.78 12.91
CA GLY A 134 1.14 -15.31 12.70
C GLY A 134 1.15 -16.34 11.57
N GLU A 135 0.19 -17.25 11.59
CA GLU A 135 -0.01 -18.18 10.49
C GLU A 135 -0.83 -17.49 9.40
N GLY A 136 -0.21 -17.26 8.25
CA GLY A 136 -0.92 -16.97 7.02
C GLY A 136 -1.47 -18.26 6.41
N GLN A 137 -2.26 -18.11 5.34
CA GLN A 137 -2.91 -19.26 4.70
C GLN A 137 -1.90 -20.24 4.06
N PHE A 138 -0.71 -19.76 3.69
CA PHE A 138 0.34 -20.56 3.04
C PHE A 138 1.77 -20.29 3.54
N ASP A 139 1.99 -19.22 4.29
CA ASP A 139 3.30 -18.88 4.87
C ASP A 139 3.14 -18.21 6.24
N THR A 140 4.25 -18.02 6.92
CA THR A 140 4.31 -17.33 8.21
C THR A 140 4.37 -15.82 7.96
N LEU A 141 3.49 -15.07 8.61
CA LEU A 141 3.43 -13.61 8.52
C LEU A 141 4.05 -13.00 9.78
N ASP A 142 4.95 -12.05 9.61
CA ASP A 142 5.53 -11.33 10.73
C ASP A 142 4.70 -10.08 11.06
N PHE A 143 4.44 -9.85 12.33
CA PHE A 143 3.71 -8.69 12.84
C PHE A 143 4.54 -7.94 13.85
N VAL A 144 4.56 -6.62 13.76
CA VAL A 144 5.27 -5.73 14.69
C VAL A 144 4.31 -5.09 15.67
N TRP A 145 4.68 -5.10 16.95
CA TRP A 145 3.94 -4.43 18.01
C TRP A 145 4.42 -2.99 18.15
N VAL A 146 3.50 -2.05 18.04
CA VAL A 146 3.77 -0.63 18.25
C VAL A 146 2.76 -0.02 19.21
N ASP A 147 3.20 0.95 20.01
CA ASP A 147 2.33 1.72 20.88
C ASP A 147 1.60 2.84 20.09
N ASP A 148 0.77 3.62 20.78
CA ASP A 148 0.02 4.71 20.15
C ASP A 148 0.92 5.84 19.61
N GLU A 149 2.10 6.07 20.21
CA GLU A 149 3.04 7.10 19.77
C GLU A 149 3.74 6.68 18.47
N ALA A 150 4.28 5.47 18.46
CA ALA A 150 4.89 4.85 17.30
C ALA A 150 3.89 4.67 16.15
N ARG A 151 2.63 4.31 16.45
CA ARG A 151 1.55 4.31 15.43
C ARG A 151 1.40 5.68 14.80
N GLY A 152 1.33 6.75 15.61
CA GLY A 152 1.18 8.12 15.11
C GLY A 152 2.31 8.50 14.16
N LYS A 153 3.56 8.18 14.51
CA LYS A 153 4.74 8.45 13.67
C LYS A 153 4.70 7.67 12.35
N ILE A 154 4.34 6.40 12.38
CA ILE A 154 4.17 5.57 11.19
C ILE A 154 3.10 6.17 10.27
N GLU A 155 1.92 6.51 10.80
CA GLU A 155 0.85 7.12 10.02
C GLU A 155 1.24 8.47 9.42
N THR A 156 1.99 9.31 10.16
CA THR A 156 2.53 10.58 9.66
C THR A 156 3.57 10.36 8.57
N TRP A 157 4.51 9.43 8.73
CA TRP A 157 5.50 9.10 7.71
C TRP A 157 4.84 8.62 6.42
N MET A 158 3.78 7.82 6.52
CA MET A 158 3.02 7.38 5.34
C MET A 158 2.32 8.55 4.63
N GLN A 159 1.77 9.50 5.39
CA GLN A 159 1.21 10.72 4.81
C GLN A 159 2.28 11.54 4.10
N LEU A 160 3.47 11.66 4.70
CA LEU A 160 4.60 12.37 4.09
C LEU A 160 5.11 11.67 2.83
N GLN A 161 5.15 10.34 2.79
CA GLN A 161 5.49 9.61 1.56
C GLN A 161 4.48 9.92 0.45
N GLN A 162 3.17 9.86 0.73
CA GLN A 162 2.14 10.22 -0.24
C GLN A 162 2.22 11.69 -0.68
N VAL A 163 2.58 12.61 0.22
CA VAL A 163 2.72 14.05 -0.07
C VAL A 163 4.01 14.36 -0.81
N VAL A 164 5.12 13.66 -0.55
CA VAL A 164 6.37 13.83 -1.32
C VAL A 164 6.17 13.32 -2.74
N GLU A 165 5.41 12.25 -2.93
CA GLU A 165 5.05 11.75 -4.25
C GLU A 165 4.06 12.68 -4.99
N LYS A 166 3.12 13.32 -4.28
CA LYS A 166 2.24 14.34 -4.86
C LYS A 166 2.91 15.70 -5.08
N GLY A 167 3.81 16.11 -4.20
CA GLY A 167 4.45 17.44 -4.19
C GLY A 167 5.65 17.56 -5.12
N LYS A 168 6.29 16.45 -5.53
CA LYS A 168 7.22 16.45 -6.66
C LYS A 168 6.52 16.81 -7.98
N VAL A 169 5.22 16.49 -8.10
CA VAL A 169 4.43 16.76 -9.32
C VAL A 169 4.02 18.23 -9.43
N GLU A 170 3.71 18.90 -8.32
CA GLU A 170 3.30 20.32 -8.32
C GLU A 170 4.46 21.32 -8.53
N LYS A 171 5.71 20.94 -8.25
CA LYS A 171 6.86 21.86 -8.39
C LYS A 171 7.45 21.92 -9.80
N ASP A 172 7.14 20.93 -10.63
CA ASP A 172 7.63 20.82 -12.01
C ASP A 172 6.51 21.05 -13.05
N SER A 173 5.33 21.52 -12.61
CA SER A 173 4.23 22.05 -13.45
C SER A 173 4.28 23.58 -13.54
#